data_AF-A0A351I2F5-F1
#
_entry.id   AF-A0A351I2F5-F1
#
_cell.length_a   1.000
_cell.length_b   1.000
_cell.length_c   1.000
_cell.angle_alpha   90.00
_cell.angle_beta   90.00
_cell.angle_gamma   90.00
#
_symmetry.space_group_name_H-M   'P 1'
#
loop_
_entity.id
_entity.type
_entity.pdbx_description
1 polymer ?
#
loop_
_entity_poly.entity_id
_entity_poly.type
_entity_poly.pdbx_seq_one_letter_code
_entity_poly.pdbx_strand_id
1 'polypeptide(L)'
;MPKVFALVVFLASAGFLMYEYLRPAAPPPAPAAPPIVEREAEPAPLFSATEIEKIRQSLREPDAAVRWAAVQVLYNIRDPQLGALLERMIADDQDVEMRIKIVGLMKGREELMRLGGLVKGLHDVDKDVRIASLNALGDIGDPSVSTWVTALLKDPDPEVKITALQTLGRFHDKRKVEFRILVEKLKKDYEESLRRAAARR
;
A
#
# COMPACT_ATOMS: atom_id res chain seq x y z
N MET A 1 -83.79 4.99 19.14
CA MET A 1 -82.61 4.16 19.43
C MET A 1 -81.88 3.54 18.21
N PRO A 2 -82.46 3.31 17.02
CA PRO A 2 -81.74 2.61 15.93
C PRO A 2 -80.72 3.47 15.13
N LYS A 3 -80.84 4.81 15.12
CA LYS A 3 -79.95 5.68 14.32
C LYS A 3 -78.54 5.85 14.89
N VAL A 4 -78.38 5.75 16.22
CA VAL A 4 -77.07 5.87 16.88
C VAL A 4 -76.22 4.62 16.65
N PHE A 5 -76.85 3.44 16.63
CA PHE A 5 -76.17 2.17 16.41
C PHE A 5 -75.60 2.06 14.98
N ALA A 6 -76.35 2.51 13.97
CA ALA A 6 -75.87 2.55 12.58
C ALA A 6 -74.66 3.48 12.39
N LEU A 7 -74.64 4.63 13.08
CA LEU A 7 -73.51 5.56 13.02
C LEU A 7 -72.25 4.99 13.68
N VAL A 8 -72.40 4.28 14.80
CA VAL A 8 -71.27 3.61 15.48
C VAL A 8 -70.68 2.51 14.61
N VAL A 9 -71.52 1.69 13.96
CA VAL A 9 -71.06 0.65 13.04
C VAL A 9 -70.36 1.25 11.82
N PHE A 10 -70.88 2.35 11.27
CA PHE A 10 -70.27 3.02 10.11
C PHE A 10 -68.91 3.65 10.46
N LEU A 11 -68.80 4.31 11.62
CA LEU A 11 -67.54 4.90 12.09
C LEU A 11 -66.49 3.84 12.45
N ALA A 12 -66.90 2.71 13.05
CA ALA A 12 -66.00 1.58 13.30
C ALA A 12 -65.49 0.95 11.99
N SER A 13 -66.35 0.83 10.98
CA SER A 13 -65.98 0.29 9.67
C SER A 13 -65.03 1.23 8.91
N ALA A 14 -65.28 2.54 8.96
CA ALA A 14 -64.41 3.55 8.36
C ALA A 14 -63.04 3.61 9.06
N GLY A 15 -63.02 3.51 10.39
CA GLY A 15 -61.77 3.43 11.17
C GLY A 15 -60.95 2.19 10.84
N PHE A 16 -61.58 1.03 10.67
CA PHE A 16 -60.90 -0.20 10.30
C PHE A 16 -60.29 -0.15 8.90
N LEU A 17 -61.05 0.36 7.92
CA LEU A 17 -60.55 0.53 6.54
C LEU A 17 -59.42 1.56 6.46
N MET A 18 -59.50 2.65 7.22
CA MET A 18 -58.46 3.66 7.26
C MET A 18 -57.18 3.15 7.97
N TYR A 19 -57.34 2.30 8.99
CA TYR A 19 -56.23 1.62 9.64
C TYR A 19 -55.52 0.65 8.68
N GLU A 20 -56.27 -0.16 7.93
CA GLU A 20 -55.69 -1.07 6.93
C GLU A 20 -55.04 -0.32 5.75
N TYR A 21 -55.62 0.81 5.31
CA TYR A 21 -55.06 1.61 4.21
C TYR A 21 -53.77 2.35 4.59
N LEU A 22 -53.66 2.83 5.84
CA LEU A 22 -52.50 3.57 6.33
C LEU A 22 -51.44 2.67 6.98
N ARG A 23 -51.70 1.37 7.13
CA ARG A 23 -50.73 0.44 7.69
C ARG A 23 -49.58 0.27 6.69
N PRO A 24 -48.33 0.64 7.06
CA PRO A 24 -47.20 0.44 6.18
C PRO A 24 -47.04 -1.07 5.90
N ALA A 25 -46.77 -1.40 4.63
CA ALA A 25 -46.47 -2.76 4.23
C ALA A 25 -45.34 -3.32 5.11
N ALA A 26 -45.49 -4.55 5.60
CA ALA A 26 -44.43 -5.20 6.34
C ALA A 26 -43.17 -5.21 5.46
N PRO A 27 -41.99 -4.82 6.00
CA PRO A 27 -40.76 -4.90 5.24
C PRO A 27 -40.57 -6.34 4.75
N PRO A 28 -40.04 -6.54 3.53
CA PRO A 28 -39.77 -7.88 3.04
C PRO A 28 -38.89 -8.62 4.06
N PRO A 29 -39.08 -9.94 4.25
CA PRO A 29 -38.22 -10.72 5.13
C PRO A 29 -36.77 -10.50 4.70
N ALA A 30 -35.89 -10.29 5.68
CA ALA A 30 -34.47 -10.15 5.42
C ALA A 30 -33.98 -11.33 4.56
N PRO A 31 -33.12 -11.09 3.55
CA PRO A 31 -32.55 -12.19 2.78
C PRO A 31 -31.91 -13.20 3.73
N ALA A 32 -32.12 -14.50 3.47
CA ALA A 32 -31.49 -15.55 4.25
C ALA A 32 -29.98 -15.27 4.34
N ALA A 33 -29.43 -15.32 5.56
CA ALA A 33 -27.99 -15.18 5.74
C ALA A 33 -27.29 -16.17 4.79
N PRO A 34 -26.24 -15.77 4.08
CA PRO A 34 -25.50 -16.69 3.24
C PRO A 34 -25.10 -17.92 4.07
N PRO A 35 -25.10 -19.13 3.48
CA PRO A 35 -24.71 -20.33 4.20
C PRO A 35 -23.35 -20.07 4.87
N ILE A 36 -23.23 -20.45 6.14
CA ILE A 36 -21.95 -20.44 6.84
C ILE A 36 -21.08 -21.43 6.07
N VAL A 37 -20.23 -20.91 5.18
CA VAL A 37 -19.12 -21.68 4.65
C VAL A 37 -18.23 -21.91 5.84
N GLU A 38 -18.20 -23.15 6.35
CA GLU A 38 -17.15 -23.57 7.27
C GLU A 38 -15.84 -23.20 6.59
N ARG A 39 -15.15 -22.18 7.12
CA ARG A 39 -13.82 -21.83 6.67
C ARG A 39 -13.01 -23.11 6.87
N GLU A 40 -12.72 -23.83 5.79
CA GLU A 40 -11.69 -24.85 5.77
C GLU A 40 -10.50 -24.26 6.51
N ALA A 41 -10.08 -24.90 7.61
CA ALA A 41 -8.99 -24.40 8.42
C ALA A 41 -7.82 -24.11 7.48
N GLU A 42 -7.31 -22.87 7.49
CA GLU A 42 -6.16 -22.52 6.65
C GLU A 42 -5.08 -23.58 6.87
N PRO A 43 -4.49 -24.13 5.79
CA PRO A 43 -3.47 -25.17 5.93
C PRO A 43 -2.39 -24.67 6.88
N ALA A 44 -1.91 -25.56 7.75
CA ALA A 44 -0.87 -25.21 8.72
C ALA A 44 0.30 -24.50 8.00
N PRO A 45 0.88 -23.44 8.61
CA PRO A 45 1.93 -22.68 7.98
C PRO A 45 3.10 -23.60 7.59
N LEU A 46 3.64 -23.40 6.38
CA LEU A 46 4.68 -24.24 5.78
C LEU A 46 5.95 -24.35 6.66
N PHE A 47 6.18 -23.33 7.48
CA PHE A 47 7.29 -23.27 8.44
C PHE A 47 6.77 -22.92 9.83
N SER A 48 7.31 -23.58 10.84
CA SER A 48 7.18 -23.18 12.24
C SER A 48 7.92 -21.86 12.52
N ALA A 49 7.55 -21.18 13.61
CA ALA A 49 8.24 -19.95 14.03
C ALA A 49 9.75 -20.17 14.24
N THR A 50 10.14 -21.33 14.75
CA THR A 50 11.55 -21.72 14.95
C THR A 50 12.28 -21.89 13.61
N GLU A 51 11.63 -22.47 12.60
CA GLU A 51 12.21 -22.60 11.26
C GLU A 51 12.37 -21.25 10.58
N ILE A 52 11.38 -20.36 10.71
CA ILE A 52 11.48 -18.99 10.20
C ILE A 52 12.69 -18.27 10.82
N GLU A 53 12.92 -18.44 12.13
CA GLU A 53 14.06 -17.82 12.79
C GLU A 53 15.40 -18.38 12.28
N LYS A 54 15.49 -19.69 12.03
CA LYS A 54 16.68 -20.30 11.39
C LYS A 54 16.90 -19.76 9.97
N ILE A 55 15.84 -19.55 9.20
CA ILE A 55 15.92 -18.96 7.86
C ILE A 55 16.43 -17.52 7.95
N ARG A 56 15.96 -16.72 8.91
CA ARG A 56 16.50 -15.36 9.15
C ARG A 56 17.98 -15.37 9.52
N GLN A 57 18.40 -16.33 10.35
CA GLN A 57 19.82 -16.51 10.70
C GLN A 57 20.67 -16.86 9.48
N SER A 58 20.09 -17.60 8.52
CA SER A 58 20.78 -18.01 7.29
C SER A 58 21.17 -16.82 6.39
N LEU A 59 20.62 -15.63 6.63
CA LEU A 59 21.06 -14.37 5.98
C LEU A 59 22.47 -13.93 6.39
N ARG A 60 23.12 -14.61 7.34
CA ARG A 60 24.50 -14.33 7.79
C ARG A 60 25.49 -15.43 7.40
N GLU A 61 25.04 -16.42 6.65
CA GLU A 61 25.90 -17.53 6.24
C GLU A 61 27.03 -17.06 5.31
N PRO A 62 28.21 -17.70 5.35
CA PRO A 62 29.33 -17.33 4.50
C PRO A 62 29.00 -17.40 3.00
N ASP A 63 28.21 -18.40 2.60
CA ASP A 63 27.83 -18.63 1.21
C ASP A 63 26.71 -17.67 0.76
N ALA A 64 26.99 -16.86 -0.26
CA ALA A 64 26.04 -15.94 -0.86
C ALA A 64 24.80 -16.65 -1.44
N ALA A 65 24.96 -17.87 -1.97
CA ALA A 65 23.82 -18.64 -2.48
C ALA A 65 22.84 -19.00 -1.36
N VAL A 66 23.36 -19.34 -0.16
CA VAL A 66 22.54 -19.64 1.02
C VAL A 66 21.81 -18.38 1.50
N ARG A 67 22.51 -17.24 1.57
CA ARG A 67 21.88 -15.96 1.92
C ARG A 67 20.76 -15.61 0.94
N TRP A 68 20.99 -15.78 -0.37
CA TRP A 68 19.98 -15.50 -1.38
C TRP A 68 18.76 -16.43 -1.28
N ALA A 69 18.98 -17.73 -1.08
CA ALA A 69 17.89 -18.68 -0.87
C ALA A 69 17.04 -18.30 0.36
N ALA A 70 17.68 -17.87 1.45
CA ALA A 70 16.97 -17.38 2.63
C ALA A 70 16.14 -16.13 2.35
N VAL A 71 16.66 -15.15 1.60
CA VAL A 71 15.88 -13.99 1.14
C VAL A 71 14.65 -14.43 0.32
N GLN A 72 14.80 -15.37 -0.61
CA GLN A 72 13.70 -15.86 -1.43
C GLN A 72 12.62 -16.55 -0.60
N VAL A 73 13.00 -17.39 0.36
CA VAL A 73 12.04 -18.06 1.24
C VAL A 73 11.29 -17.03 2.09
N LEU A 74 12.01 -16.12 2.75
CA LEU A 74 11.39 -15.06 3.57
C LEU A 74 10.47 -14.15 2.75
N TYR A 75 10.83 -13.89 1.49
CA TYR A 75 9.98 -13.12 0.58
C TYR A 75 8.69 -13.86 0.25
N ASN A 76 8.78 -15.13 -0.12
CA ASN A 76 7.63 -15.95 -0.50
C ASN A 76 6.64 -16.13 0.64
N ILE A 77 7.13 -16.27 1.88
CA ILE A 77 6.27 -16.38 3.07
C ILE A 77 5.81 -15.02 3.61
N ARG A 78 6.20 -13.92 2.95
CA ARG A 78 5.90 -12.53 3.35
C ARG A 78 6.32 -12.25 4.79
N ASP A 79 7.54 -12.66 5.14
CA ASP A 79 8.08 -12.44 6.47
C ASP A 79 8.09 -10.93 6.81
N PRO A 80 7.42 -10.50 7.91
CA PRO A 80 7.26 -9.09 8.21
C PRO A 80 8.59 -8.39 8.56
N GLN A 81 9.63 -9.14 8.92
CA GLN A 81 10.94 -8.59 9.24
C GLN A 81 11.85 -8.49 8.00
N LEU A 82 11.48 -9.11 6.87
CA LEU A 82 12.34 -9.24 5.70
C LEU A 82 12.97 -7.92 5.30
N GLY A 83 12.18 -6.87 5.06
CA GLY A 83 12.81 -5.67 4.53
C GLY A 83 13.72 -4.95 5.53
N ALA A 84 13.56 -5.13 6.86
CA ALA A 84 14.53 -4.63 7.84
C ALA A 84 15.84 -5.43 7.80
N LEU A 85 15.74 -6.73 7.51
CA LEU A 85 16.89 -7.59 7.26
C LEU A 85 17.59 -7.20 5.94
N LEU A 86 16.84 -6.95 4.87
CA LEU A 86 17.39 -6.49 3.59
C LEU A 86 18.09 -5.14 3.72
N GLU A 87 17.55 -4.20 4.50
CA GLU A 87 18.23 -2.93 4.79
C GLU A 87 19.61 -3.14 5.42
N ARG A 88 19.76 -4.11 6.33
CA ARG A 88 21.06 -4.44 6.93
C ARG A 88 21.99 -5.07 5.90
N MET A 89 21.48 -5.98 5.07
CA MET A 89 22.28 -6.61 4.02
C MET A 89 22.79 -5.60 2.98
N ILE A 90 22.01 -4.57 2.62
CA ILE A 90 22.50 -3.48 1.76
C ILE A 90 23.67 -2.72 2.40
N ALA A 91 23.74 -2.64 3.72
CA ALA A 91 24.81 -1.92 4.42
C ALA A 91 26.04 -2.79 4.69
N ASP A 92 25.81 -4.04 5.08
CA ASP A 92 26.81 -4.85 5.78
C ASP A 92 27.18 -6.14 5.04
N ASP A 93 26.47 -6.52 3.95
CA ASP A 93 26.80 -7.77 3.25
C ASP A 93 28.16 -7.65 2.55
N GLN A 94 29.01 -8.65 2.79
CA GLN A 94 30.36 -8.71 2.25
C GLN A 94 30.41 -8.79 0.71
N ASP A 95 29.36 -9.34 0.09
CA ASP A 95 29.31 -9.55 -1.35
C ASP A 95 28.62 -8.37 -2.05
N VAL A 96 29.38 -7.66 -2.90
CA VAL A 96 28.89 -6.54 -3.71
C VAL A 96 27.68 -6.95 -4.55
N GLU A 97 27.73 -8.12 -5.18
CA GLU A 97 26.66 -8.61 -6.05
C GLU A 97 25.39 -8.90 -5.24
N MET A 98 25.54 -9.40 -4.00
CA MET A 98 24.41 -9.56 -3.08
C MET A 98 23.76 -8.21 -2.74
N ARG A 99 24.56 -7.18 -2.42
CA ARG A 99 24.02 -5.84 -2.13
C ARG A 99 23.24 -5.28 -3.31
N ILE A 100 23.77 -5.40 -4.53
CA ILE A 100 23.09 -5.00 -5.77
C ILE A 100 21.79 -5.80 -5.98
N LYS A 101 21.83 -7.13 -5.82
CA LYS A 101 20.64 -8.00 -5.96
C LYS A 101 19.53 -7.60 -5.00
N ILE A 102 19.87 -7.26 -3.76
CA ILE A 102 18.90 -6.84 -2.75
C ILE A 102 18.29 -5.49 -3.08
N VAL A 103 19.09 -4.52 -3.52
CA VAL A 103 18.56 -3.24 -4.02
C VAL A 103 17.62 -3.46 -5.21
N GLY A 104 18.01 -4.33 -6.15
CA GLY A 104 17.18 -4.73 -7.28
C GLY A 104 15.87 -5.40 -6.88
N LEU A 105 15.88 -6.24 -5.84
CA LEU A 105 14.68 -6.88 -5.30
C LEU A 105 13.66 -5.87 -4.75
N MET A 106 14.13 -4.77 -4.16
CA MET A 106 13.25 -3.72 -3.62
C MET A 106 12.57 -2.87 -4.70
N LYS A 107 13.07 -2.89 -5.94
CA LYS A 107 12.54 -2.07 -7.03
C LYS A 107 11.10 -2.48 -7.36
N GLY A 108 10.18 -1.51 -7.30
CA GLY A 108 8.76 -1.72 -7.60
C GLY A 108 7.96 -2.50 -6.54
N ARG A 109 8.53 -2.72 -5.35
CA ARG A 109 7.90 -3.48 -4.26
C ARG A 109 7.74 -2.61 -3.01
N GLU A 110 6.62 -1.91 -2.93
CA GLU A 110 6.33 -0.94 -1.86
C GLU A 110 6.49 -1.53 -0.45
N GLU A 111 6.16 -2.81 -0.26
CA GLU A 111 6.28 -3.51 1.02
C GLU A 111 7.72 -3.74 1.47
N LEU A 112 8.68 -3.76 0.53
CA LEU A 112 10.10 -3.93 0.80
C LEU A 112 10.87 -2.62 0.77
N MET A 113 10.30 -1.57 0.17
CA MET A 113 10.94 -0.25 0.03
C MET A 113 11.21 0.36 1.40
N ARG A 114 12.48 0.29 1.82
CA ARG A 114 12.99 1.05 2.96
C ARG A 114 13.96 2.11 2.46
N LEU A 115 13.48 3.36 2.45
CA LEU A 115 14.30 4.51 2.06
C LEU A 115 15.61 4.58 2.85
N GLY A 116 15.57 4.24 4.15
CA GLY A 116 16.77 4.18 4.99
C GLY A 116 17.85 3.23 4.46
N GLY A 117 17.47 2.04 4.00
CA GLY A 117 18.41 1.07 3.41
C GLY A 117 18.99 1.54 2.08
N LEU A 118 18.16 2.10 1.20
CA LEU A 118 18.63 2.64 -0.07
C LEU A 118 19.56 3.85 0.12
N VAL A 119 19.25 4.72 1.09
CA VAL A 119 20.12 5.84 1.49
C VAL A 119 21.47 5.34 2.01
N LYS A 120 21.52 4.26 2.80
CA LYS A 120 22.79 3.65 3.20
C LYS A 120 23.60 3.18 1.98
N GLY A 121 22.96 2.55 1.01
CA GLY A 121 23.63 2.13 -0.23
C GLY A 121 24.16 3.29 -1.09
N LEU A 122 23.68 4.53 -0.90
CA LEU A 122 24.30 5.72 -1.52
C LEU A 122 25.70 6.03 -0.98
N HIS A 123 26.06 5.49 0.17
CA HIS A 123 27.37 5.65 0.81
C HIS A 123 28.26 4.41 0.66
N ASP A 124 27.86 3.44 -0.17
CA ASP A 124 28.63 2.23 -0.39
C ASP A 124 30.00 2.54 -1.01
N VAL A 125 31.01 1.76 -0.62
CA VAL A 125 32.37 1.86 -1.17
C VAL A 125 32.38 1.52 -2.67
N ASP A 126 31.52 0.59 -3.07
CA ASP A 126 31.38 0.13 -4.44
C ASP A 126 30.42 1.04 -5.22
N LYS A 127 30.88 1.54 -6.36
CA LYS A 127 30.11 2.48 -7.19
C LYS A 127 28.84 1.86 -7.76
N ASP A 128 28.84 0.56 -8.03
CA ASP A 128 27.71 -0.11 -8.68
C ASP A 128 26.55 -0.28 -7.69
N VAL A 129 26.87 -0.45 -6.39
CA VAL A 129 25.85 -0.38 -5.32
C VAL A 129 25.28 1.04 -5.21
N ARG A 130 26.12 2.09 -5.27
CA ARG A 130 25.64 3.48 -5.26
C ARG A 130 24.70 3.76 -6.44
N ILE A 131 25.07 3.32 -7.65
CA ILE A 131 24.26 3.43 -8.87
C ILE A 131 22.94 2.67 -8.72
N ALA A 132 22.98 1.43 -8.22
CA ALA A 132 21.78 0.63 -7.97
C ALA A 132 20.82 1.35 -7.01
N SER A 133 21.34 1.89 -5.90
CA SER A 133 20.55 2.66 -4.93
C SER A 133 19.97 3.95 -5.53
N LEU A 134 20.75 4.70 -6.31
CA LEU A 134 20.25 5.88 -7.02
C LEU A 134 19.11 5.53 -7.97
N ASN A 135 19.23 4.41 -8.68
CA ASN A 135 18.21 3.94 -9.60
C ASN A 135 16.93 3.54 -8.88
N ALA A 136 17.04 2.75 -7.80
CA ALA A 136 15.90 2.36 -6.98
C ALA A 136 15.20 3.58 -6.37
N LEU A 137 15.94 4.52 -5.78
CA LEU A 137 15.37 5.75 -5.23
C LEU A 137 14.67 6.57 -6.32
N GLY A 138 15.28 6.71 -7.50
CA GLY A 138 14.68 7.41 -8.64
C GLY A 138 13.34 6.84 -9.09
N ASP A 139 13.19 5.51 -9.04
CA ASP A 139 11.93 4.84 -9.37
C ASP A 139 10.87 5.03 -8.29
N ILE A 140 11.28 5.04 -7.01
CA ILE A 140 10.39 5.40 -5.89
C ILE A 140 9.92 6.85 -6.04
N GLY A 141 10.82 7.74 -6.43
CA GLY A 141 10.51 9.14 -6.67
C GLY A 141 10.15 9.95 -5.42
N ASP A 142 10.49 9.45 -4.22
CA ASP A 142 10.24 10.17 -2.97
C ASP A 142 11.29 11.29 -2.79
N PRO A 143 10.87 12.57 -2.83
CA PRO A 143 11.80 13.69 -2.77
C PRO A 143 12.39 13.91 -1.37
N SER A 144 11.89 13.25 -0.31
CA SER A 144 12.45 13.34 1.04
C SER A 144 13.93 12.93 1.08
N VAL A 145 14.38 12.11 0.13
CA VAL A 145 15.78 11.68 0.03
C VAL A 145 16.68 12.59 -0.83
N SER A 146 16.15 13.72 -1.33
CA SER A 146 16.87 14.58 -2.29
C SER A 146 18.20 15.09 -1.76
N THR A 147 18.33 15.34 -0.45
CA THR A 147 19.57 15.81 0.16
C THR A 147 20.71 14.80 -0.02
N TRP A 148 20.45 13.52 0.22
CA TRP A 148 21.46 12.47 0.03
C TRP A 148 21.81 12.29 -1.44
N VAL A 149 20.81 12.25 -2.33
CA VAL A 149 21.04 12.15 -3.78
C VAL A 149 21.85 13.35 -4.31
N THR A 150 21.59 14.56 -3.81
CA THR A 150 22.33 15.77 -4.21
C THR A 150 23.80 15.71 -3.81
N ALA A 151 24.14 15.05 -2.69
CA ALA A 151 25.53 14.89 -2.28
C ALA A 151 26.36 14.10 -3.31
N LEU A 152 25.74 13.14 -4.00
CA LEU A 152 26.39 12.29 -5.02
C LEU A 152 26.71 13.03 -6.33
N LEU A 153 26.27 14.28 -6.48
CA LEU A 153 26.74 15.15 -7.57
C LEU A 153 28.24 15.50 -7.45
N LYS A 154 28.83 15.26 -6.28
CA LYS A 154 30.26 15.41 -6.02
C LYS A 154 31.00 14.08 -5.96
N ASP A 155 30.36 12.97 -6.32
CA ASP A 155 30.99 11.65 -6.31
C ASP A 155 32.24 11.63 -7.22
N PRO A 156 33.34 10.96 -6.81
CA PRO A 156 34.52 10.83 -7.65
C PRO A 156 34.20 10.12 -8.97
N ASP A 157 33.25 9.19 -8.98
CA ASP A 157 32.89 8.43 -10.16
C ASP A 157 31.95 9.23 -11.08
N PRO A 158 32.30 9.41 -12.38
CA PRO A 158 31.46 10.13 -13.35
C PRO A 158 30.08 9.50 -13.58
N GLU A 159 29.98 8.18 -13.56
CA GLU A 159 28.74 7.46 -13.79
C GLU A 159 27.77 7.70 -12.64
N VAL A 160 28.26 7.63 -11.39
CA VAL A 160 27.46 7.95 -10.20
C VAL A 160 26.89 9.37 -10.26
N LYS A 161 27.69 10.37 -10.69
CA LYS A 161 27.21 11.76 -10.85
C LYS A 161 26.09 11.86 -11.88
N ILE A 162 26.24 11.20 -13.02
CA ILE A 162 25.22 11.19 -14.08
C ILE A 162 23.93 10.54 -13.56
N THR A 163 24.03 9.40 -12.90
CA THR A 163 22.87 8.71 -12.31
C THR A 163 22.20 9.58 -11.24
N ALA A 164 22.96 10.29 -10.41
CA ALA A 164 22.41 11.19 -9.39
C ALA A 164 21.60 12.34 -10.03
N LEU A 165 22.11 12.96 -11.11
CA LEU A 165 21.36 13.96 -11.87
C LEU A 165 20.06 13.40 -12.46
N GLN A 166 20.12 12.20 -13.06
CA GLN A 166 18.95 11.53 -13.61
C GLN A 166 17.89 11.23 -12.53
N THR A 167 18.33 10.79 -11.36
CA THR A 167 17.46 10.54 -10.21
C THR A 167 16.76 11.82 -9.71
N LEU A 168 17.50 12.93 -9.59
CA LEU A 168 16.89 14.23 -9.24
C LEU A 168 15.90 14.70 -10.30
N GLY A 169 16.17 14.45 -11.59
CA GLY A 169 15.24 14.68 -12.69
C GLY A 169 13.94 13.89 -12.54
N ARG A 170 14.04 12.58 -12.24
CA ARG A 170 12.87 11.71 -11.98
C ARG A 170 12.01 12.21 -10.81
N PHE A 171 12.64 12.69 -9.73
CA PHE A 171 11.91 13.28 -8.60
C PHE A 171 11.10 14.49 -9.02
N HIS A 172 11.68 15.35 -9.86
CA HIS A 172 11.01 16.53 -10.36
C HIS A 172 9.83 16.21 -11.28
N ASP A 173 10.01 15.25 -12.18
CA ASP A 173 8.95 14.84 -13.09
C ASP A 173 7.77 14.20 -12.35
N LYS A 174 8.03 13.34 -11.35
CA LYS A 174 6.97 12.77 -10.51
C LYS A 174 6.18 13.85 -9.77
N ARG A 175 6.87 14.81 -9.13
CA ARG A 175 6.21 15.95 -8.46
C ARG A 175 5.36 16.79 -9.41
N LYS A 176 5.82 17.03 -10.65
CA LYS A 176 5.04 17.75 -11.67
C LYS A 176 3.73 17.03 -12.01
N VAL A 177 3.77 15.71 -12.13
CA VAL A 177 2.58 14.89 -12.40
C VAL A 177 1.60 14.96 -11.22
N GLU A 178 2.09 14.75 -9.99
CA GLU A 178 1.28 14.83 -8.77
C GLU A 178 0.62 16.20 -8.59
N PHE A 179 1.38 17.28 -8.80
CA PHE A 179 0.85 18.65 -8.74
C PHE A 179 -0.27 18.89 -9.76
N ARG A 180 -0.13 18.37 -10.99
CA ARG A 180 -1.16 18.49 -12.04
C ARG A 180 -2.47 17.80 -11.63
N ILE A 181 -2.37 16.56 -11.13
CA ILE A 181 -3.53 15.77 -10.66
C ILE A 181 -4.24 16.51 -9.53
N LEU A 182 -3.50 17.09 -8.58
CA LEU A 182 -4.06 17.86 -7.49
C LEU A 182 -4.82 19.09 -8.00
N VAL A 183 -4.25 19.85 -8.93
CA VAL A 183 -4.89 21.02 -9.53
C VAL A 183 -6.20 20.63 -10.25
N GLU A 184 -6.19 19.54 -11.03
CA GLU A 184 -7.38 19.06 -11.72
C GLU A 184 -8.48 18.63 -10.74
N LYS A 185 -8.11 17.92 -9.67
CA LYS A 185 -9.05 17.55 -8.60
C LYS A 185 -9.66 18.77 -7.92
N LEU A 186 -8.85 19.74 -7.52
CA LEU A 186 -9.32 20.96 -6.85
C LEU A 186 -10.26 21.78 -7.75
N LYS A 187 -9.99 21.85 -9.05
CA LYS A 187 -10.90 22.49 -10.02
C LYS A 187 -12.25 21.79 -10.06
N LYS A 188 -12.25 20.45 -10.17
CA LYS A 188 -13.48 19.66 -10.19
C LYS A 188 -14.30 19.84 -8.90
N ASP A 189 -13.64 19.76 -7.74
CA ASP A 189 -14.29 19.92 -6.44
C ASP A 189 -14.90 21.33 -6.30
N TYR A 190 -14.21 22.36 -6.81
CA TYR A 190 -14.73 23.74 -6.84
C TYR A 190 -15.97 23.87 -7.74
N GLU A 191 -15.94 23.33 -8.96
CA GLU A 191 -17.07 23.35 -9.89
C GLU A 191 -18.30 22.63 -9.34
N GLU A 192 -18.10 21.46 -8.71
CA GLU A 192 -19.18 20.72 -8.05
C GLU A 192 -19.79 21.51 -6.89
N SER A 193 -18.96 22.19 -6.10
CA SER A 193 -19.41 23.05 -5.01
C SER A 193 -20.28 24.21 -5.53
N LEU A 194 -19.84 24.87 -6.61
CA LEU A 194 -20.62 25.94 -7.26
C LEU A 194 -21.98 25.44 -7.77
N ARG A 195 -22.02 24.26 -8.41
CA ARG A 195 -23.28 23.66 -8.87
C ARG A 195 -24.24 23.36 -7.72
N ARG A 196 -23.74 22.80 -6.61
CA ARG A 196 -24.55 22.51 -5.42
C ARG A 196 -25.09 23.78 -4.77
N ALA A 197 -24.31 24.86 -4.76
CA ALA A 197 -24.76 26.16 -4.24
C ALA A 197 -25.83 26.79 -5.12
N ALA A 198 -25.69 26.70 -6.45
CA ALA A 198 -26.68 27.19 -7.41
C ALA A 198 -28.01 26.42 -7.32
N ALA A 199 -27.98 25.10 -7.14
CA ALA A 199 -29.18 24.27 -7.03
C ALA A 199 -29.97 24.44 -5.72
N ARG A 200 -29.43 25.21 -4.75
CA ARG A 200 -30.08 25.53 -3.47
C ARG A 200 -30.76 26.91 -3.48
N ARG A 201 -30.62 27.68 -4.57
CA ARG A 201 -31.33 28.95 -4.80
C ARG A 201 -32.56 28.71 -5.67
#